data_AF-A0A1I8HF04-F1
#
_entry.id   AF-A0A1I8HF04-F1
#
_cell.length_a   1.000
_cell.length_b   1.000
_cell.length_c   1.000
_cell.angle_alpha   90.00
_cell.angle_beta   90.00
_cell.angle_gamma   90.00
#
_symmetry.space_group_name_H-M   'P 1'
#
loop_
_entity.id
_entity.type
_entity.pdbx_description
1 polymer ?
#
loop_
_entity_poly.entity_id
_entity_poly.type
_entity_poly.pdbx_seq_one_letter_code
_entity_poly.pdbx_strand_id
1 'polypeptide(L)'
;QEQRHRHQPLRPRELTGGVQASQLLPLYRTALSSCPYSVQLWCQLIDCQVRSGATWSQVRDTCEAALNSGLHREDDIDALRTKMGNCAAAYGVSCPEESGDDDVIASSNQS
;
A
#
# COMPACT_ATOMS: atom_id res chain seq x y z
N GLN A 1 -11.14 -8.30 35.79
CA GLN A 1 -12.11 -8.53 34.70
C GLN A 1 -11.94 -7.43 33.68
N GLU A 2 -11.77 -7.84 32.43
CA GLU A 2 -11.18 -7.11 31.32
C GLU A 2 -12.21 -6.16 30.67
N GLN A 3 -12.04 -4.84 30.83
CA GLN A 3 -12.86 -3.85 30.13
C GLN A 3 -12.24 -3.61 28.74
N ARG A 4 -12.67 -4.42 27.76
CA ARG A 4 -12.36 -4.21 26.35
C ARG A 4 -13.11 -2.99 25.84
N HIS A 5 -12.54 -1.81 26.07
CA HIS A 5 -12.83 -0.61 25.29
C HIS A 5 -12.49 -0.91 23.83
N ARG A 6 -13.51 -1.29 23.05
CA ARG A 6 -13.46 -1.32 21.60
C ARG A 6 -13.23 0.11 21.12
N HIS A 7 -11.97 0.51 21.00
CA HIS A 7 -11.56 1.61 20.14
C HIS A 7 -11.91 1.20 18.71
N GLN A 8 -13.11 1.57 18.29
CA GLN A 8 -13.52 1.60 16.89
C GLN A 8 -12.58 2.62 16.21
N PRO A 9 -11.67 2.21 15.31
CA PRO A 9 -10.89 3.19 14.58
C PRO A 9 -11.87 3.98 13.72
N LEU A 10 -11.94 5.29 13.98
CA LEU A 10 -12.61 6.28 13.15
C LEU A 10 -12.21 6.01 11.69
N ARG A 11 -13.16 5.53 10.89
CA ARG A 11 -12.96 5.32 9.46
C ARG A 11 -12.89 6.70 8.81
N PRO A 12 -11.76 7.14 8.23
CA PRO A 12 -11.75 8.35 7.41
C PRO A 12 -12.39 8.00 6.06
N ARG A 13 -13.73 7.95 6.02
CA ARG A 13 -14.50 7.54 4.84
C ARG A 13 -15.41 8.65 4.31
N GLU A 14 -15.14 9.90 4.66
CA GLU A 14 -16.05 11.02 4.37
C GLU A 14 -15.40 12.23 3.67
N LEU A 15 -14.28 12.05 2.96
CA LEU A 15 -13.64 13.15 2.20
C LEU A 15 -13.59 12.93 0.69
N THR A 16 -14.27 11.91 0.17
CA THR A 16 -14.46 11.74 -1.28
C THR A 16 -15.93 11.44 -1.50
N GLY A 17 -16.75 12.48 -1.66
CA GLY A 17 -18.21 12.36 -1.76
C GLY A 17 -18.61 11.41 -2.87
N GLY A 18 -19.04 10.20 -2.52
CA GLY A 18 -19.72 9.23 -3.39
C GLY A 18 -18.99 8.74 -4.65
N VAL A 19 -17.84 9.30 -5.04
CA VAL A 19 -17.14 8.89 -6.26
C VAL A 19 -16.47 7.54 -6.04
N GLN A 20 -16.85 6.55 -6.85
CA GLN A 20 -16.26 5.22 -6.79
C GLN A 20 -14.77 5.30 -7.14
N ALA A 21 -13.93 4.56 -6.41
CA ALA A 21 -12.49 4.53 -6.65
C ALA A 21 -12.13 4.21 -8.11
N SER A 22 -12.92 3.34 -8.74
CA SER A 22 -12.83 2.99 -10.17
C SER A 22 -12.98 4.18 -11.13
N GLN A 23 -13.69 5.25 -10.75
CA GLN A 23 -13.83 6.47 -11.54
C GLN A 23 -12.68 7.47 -11.30
N LEU A 24 -12.03 7.41 -10.14
CA LEU A 24 -10.94 8.31 -9.77
C LEU A 24 -9.58 7.84 -10.30
N LEU A 25 -9.35 6.53 -10.42
CA LEU A 25 -8.13 5.95 -10.99
C LEU A 25 -7.74 6.56 -12.35
N PRO A 26 -8.63 6.62 -13.37
CA PRO A 26 -8.27 7.22 -14.65
C PRO A 26 -7.99 8.73 -14.54
N LEU A 27 -8.69 9.46 -13.66
CA LEU A 27 -8.44 10.89 -13.44
C LEU A 27 -7.05 11.14 -12.87
N TYR A 28 -6.63 10.33 -11.87
CA TYR A 28 -5.29 10.43 -11.31
C TYR A 28 -4.21 10.06 -12.33
N ARG A 29 -4.44 9.06 -13.18
CA ARG A 29 -3.49 8.71 -14.26
C ARG A 29 -3.34 9.84 -15.28
N THR A 30 -4.44 10.48 -15.68
CA THR A 30 -4.41 11.65 -16.56
C THR A 30 -3.69 12.83 -15.93
N ALA A 31 -3.95 13.10 -14.64
CA ALA A 31 -3.26 14.16 -13.89
C ALA A 31 -1.75 13.87 -13.78
N LEU A 32 -1.35 12.62 -13.51
CA LEU A 32 0.05 12.21 -13.47
C LEU A 32 0.75 12.32 -14.83
N SER A 33 0.03 12.13 -15.94
CA SER A 33 0.58 12.40 -17.27
C SER A 33 0.96 13.87 -17.48
N SER A 34 0.32 14.80 -16.75
CA SER A 34 0.63 16.23 -16.80
C SER A 34 1.64 16.63 -15.70
N CYS A 35 1.58 15.98 -14.54
CA CYS A 35 2.37 16.27 -13.36
C CYS A 35 3.02 15.00 -12.79
N PRO A 36 4.02 14.40 -13.48
CA PRO A 36 4.59 13.12 -13.09
C PRO A 36 5.41 13.18 -11.80
N TYR A 37 5.86 14.38 -11.40
CA TYR A 37 6.68 14.61 -10.22
C TYR A 37 5.88 14.99 -8.96
N SER A 38 4.55 14.89 -8.99
CA SER A 38 3.72 15.24 -7.84
C SER A 38 3.53 14.03 -6.93
N VAL A 39 4.24 13.99 -5.80
CA VAL A 39 4.07 12.94 -4.77
C VAL A 39 2.64 12.86 -4.27
N GLN A 40 1.98 14.00 -4.12
CA GLN A 40 0.60 14.02 -3.66
C GLN A 40 -0.34 13.27 -4.62
N LEU A 41 -0.15 13.40 -5.94
CA LEU A 41 -0.92 12.66 -6.94
C LEU A 41 -0.63 11.16 -6.89
N TRP A 42 0.65 10.77 -6.74
CA TRP A 42 1.04 9.37 -6.56
C TRP A 42 0.41 8.75 -5.32
N CYS A 43 0.48 9.45 -4.18
CA CYS A 43 -0.14 9.01 -2.94
C CYS A 43 -1.66 8.84 -3.05
N GLN A 44 -2.35 9.74 -3.75
CA GLN A 44 -3.79 9.65 -3.99
C GLN A 44 -4.15 8.47 -4.91
N LEU A 45 -3.33 8.20 -5.94
CA LEU A 45 -3.51 7.03 -6.81
C LEU A 45 -3.37 5.72 -6.02
N ILE A 46 -2.34 5.62 -5.18
CA ILE A 46 -2.08 4.46 -4.31
C ILE A 46 -3.25 4.24 -3.35
N ASP A 47 -3.70 5.27 -2.63
CA ASP A 47 -4.87 5.18 -1.74
C ASP A 47 -6.15 4.77 -2.49
N CYS A 48 -6.29 5.23 -3.73
CA CYS A 48 -7.42 4.88 -4.57
C CYS A 48 -7.39 3.40 -4.96
N GLN A 49 -6.22 2.87 -5.34
CA GLN A 49 -6.04 1.44 -5.63
C GLN A 49 -6.34 0.56 -4.40
N VAL A 50 -5.80 0.92 -3.23
CA VAL A 50 -6.05 0.20 -1.99
C VAL A 50 -7.54 0.18 -1.65
N ARG A 51 -8.22 1.34 -1.72
CA ARG A 51 -9.67 1.43 -1.48
C ARG A 51 -10.50 0.71 -2.53
N SER A 52 -10.02 0.61 -3.77
CA SER A 52 -10.67 -0.14 -4.84
C SER A 52 -10.53 -1.66 -4.68
N GLY A 53 -9.72 -2.14 -3.72
CA GLY A 53 -9.43 -3.56 -3.54
C GLY A 53 -8.39 -4.09 -4.54
N ALA A 54 -7.50 -3.23 -5.06
CA ALA A 54 -6.36 -3.67 -5.86
C ALA A 54 -5.46 -4.61 -5.07
N THR A 55 -4.78 -5.52 -5.75
CA THR A 55 -3.82 -6.42 -5.11
C THR A 55 -2.57 -5.66 -4.67
N TRP A 56 -1.87 -6.17 -3.65
CA TRP A 56 -0.60 -5.59 -3.21
C TRP A 56 0.40 -5.42 -4.36
N SER A 57 0.48 -6.39 -5.29
CA SER A 57 1.34 -6.31 -6.46
C SER A 57 1.09 -5.07 -7.31
N GLN A 58 -0.18 -4.69 -7.52
CA GLN A 58 -0.53 -3.49 -8.31
C GLN A 58 -0.18 -2.19 -7.56
N VAL A 59 -0.42 -2.18 -6.25
CA VAL A 59 -0.09 -1.04 -5.38
C VAL A 59 1.43 -0.84 -5.32
N ARG A 60 2.17 -1.94 -5.16
CA ARG A 60 3.63 -1.98 -5.16
C ARG A 60 4.20 -1.46 -6.48
N ASP A 61 3.71 -1.98 -7.62
CA ASP A 61 4.14 -1.53 -8.96
C ASP A 61 3.95 -0.01 -9.13
N THR A 62 2.84 0.52 -8.60
CA THR A 62 2.54 1.96 -8.63
C THR A 62 3.49 2.77 -7.72
N CYS A 63 3.82 2.26 -6.54
CA CYS A 63 4.84 2.87 -5.66
C CYS A 63 6.23 2.86 -6.34
N GLU A 64 6.61 1.75 -6.98
CA GLU A 64 7.88 1.64 -7.71
C GLU A 64 7.91 2.60 -8.90
N ALA A 65 6.82 2.73 -9.65
CA ALA A 65 6.69 3.71 -10.72
C ALA A 65 6.81 5.15 -10.20
N ALA A 66 6.24 5.45 -9.02
CA ALA A 66 6.39 6.76 -8.38
C ALA A 66 7.85 7.07 -8.03
N LEU A 67 8.57 6.10 -7.45
CA LEU A 67 9.99 6.23 -7.12
C LEU A 67 10.87 6.38 -8.38
N ASN A 68 10.49 5.71 -9.48
CA ASN A 68 11.17 5.81 -10.78
C ASN A 68 10.71 7.01 -11.63
N SER A 69 9.72 7.80 -11.19
CA SER A 69 9.19 8.95 -11.94
C SER A 69 10.18 10.12 -12.00
N GLY A 70 11.32 10.02 -11.33
CA GLY A 70 12.33 11.07 -11.26
C GLY A 70 11.96 12.14 -10.25
N LEU A 71 11.44 11.76 -9.09
CA LEU A 71 11.29 12.69 -7.97
C LEU A 71 12.67 13.14 -7.49
N HIS A 72 12.91 14.45 -7.44
CA HIS A 72 14.22 15.01 -7.08
C HIS A 72 14.35 15.33 -5.59
N ARG A 73 13.24 15.37 -4.86
CA ARG A 73 13.22 15.72 -3.44
C ARG A 73 13.32 14.45 -2.59
N GLU A 74 14.33 14.42 -1.73
CA GLU A 74 14.55 13.29 -0.81
C GLU A 74 13.36 13.11 0.16
N ASP A 75 12.77 14.21 0.63
CA ASP A 75 11.58 14.21 1.50
C ASP A 75 10.38 13.52 0.82
N ASP A 76 10.20 13.78 -0.46
CA ASP A 76 9.15 13.22 -1.31
C ASP A 76 9.35 11.70 -1.54
N ILE A 77 10.62 11.29 -1.73
CA ILE A 77 11.01 9.88 -1.85
C ILE A 77 10.78 9.14 -0.53
N ASP A 78 11.14 9.75 0.61
CA ASP A 78 10.96 9.16 1.94
C ASP A 78 9.47 8.99 2.28
N ALA A 79 8.66 10.02 1.98
CA ALA A 79 7.21 9.96 2.15
C ALA A 79 6.58 8.80 1.36
N LEU A 80 7.02 8.57 0.11
CA LEU A 80 6.56 7.43 -0.70
C LEU A 80 7.02 6.07 -0.16
N ARG A 81 8.26 5.97 0.33
CA ARG A 81 8.77 4.74 0.96
C ARG A 81 8.00 4.41 2.23
N THR A 82 7.77 5.40 3.07
CA THR A 82 6.96 5.27 4.29
C THR A 82 5.53 4.87 3.94
N LYS A 83 4.95 5.47 2.91
CA LYS A 83 3.62 5.10 2.40
C LYS A 83 3.59 3.65 1.90
N MET A 84 4.59 3.22 1.14
CA MET A 84 4.72 1.84 0.67
C MET A 84 4.80 0.85 1.84
N GLY A 85 5.59 1.15 2.89
CA GLY A 85 5.67 0.33 4.10
C GLY A 85 4.34 0.24 4.84
N ASN A 86 3.63 1.36 5.00
CA ASN A 86 2.31 1.39 5.62
C ASN A 86 1.28 0.57 4.81
N CYS A 87 1.33 0.65 3.48
CA CYS A 87 0.50 -0.18 2.63
C CYS A 87 0.89 -1.66 2.76
N ALA A 88 2.16 -2.03 2.70
CA ALA A 88 2.60 -3.42 2.88
C ALA A 88 2.09 -4.02 4.20
N ALA A 89 2.24 -3.28 5.29
CA ALA A 89 1.72 -3.64 6.61
C ALA A 89 0.19 -3.82 6.61
N ALA A 90 -0.56 -2.95 5.93
CA ALA A 90 -2.01 -3.07 5.81
C ALA A 90 -2.46 -4.30 5.02
N TYR A 91 -1.64 -4.79 4.08
CA TYR A 91 -1.87 -6.03 3.34
C TYR A 91 -1.35 -7.27 4.07
N GLY A 92 -0.77 -7.12 5.27
CA GLY A 92 -0.14 -8.22 6.00
C GLY A 92 1.12 -8.76 5.31
N VAL A 93 1.69 -8.00 4.38
CA VAL A 93 2.95 -8.31 3.74
C VAL A 93 4.04 -7.71 4.62
N SER A 94 4.57 -8.52 5.52
CA SER A 94 5.88 -8.21 6.10
C SER A 94 6.88 -8.13 4.94
N CYS A 95 7.77 -7.13 4.96
CA CYS A 95 9.01 -7.21 4.20
C CYS A 95 9.56 -8.63 4.36
N PRO A 96 10.16 -9.27 3.33
CA PRO A 96 10.67 -10.61 3.46
C PRO A 96 11.75 -10.61 4.56
N GLU A 97 11.34 -10.86 5.80
CA GLU A 97 12.14 -11.64 6.71
C GLU A 97 12.29 -12.97 5.98
N GLU A 98 13.52 -13.20 5.52
CA GLU A 98 14.11 -14.49 5.23
C GLU A 98 13.18 -15.62 5.67
N SER A 99 12.32 -16.06 4.75
CA SER A 99 11.49 -17.25 4.96
C SER A 99 12.47 -18.40 4.94
N GLY A 100 13.07 -18.67 6.10
CA GLY A 100 13.82 -19.87 6.37
C GLY A 100 12.84 -21.03 6.24
N ASP A 101 12.80 -21.59 5.04
CA ASP A 101 12.42 -22.98 4.82
C ASP A 101 13.36 -23.86 5.66
N ASP A 102 12.97 -24.18 6.89
CA ASP A 102 13.43 -25.40 7.57
C ASP A 102 12.18 -26.21 7.96
N ASP A 103 11.54 -26.73 6.92
CA ASP A 103 10.64 -27.87 7.05
C ASP A 103 11.50 -29.11 7.33
N VAL A 104 11.81 -29.33 8.61
CA VAL A 104 12.23 -30.64 9.12
C VAL A 104 11.18 -31.12 10.10
N ILE A 105 10.03 -31.53 9.55
CA ILE A 105 9.19 -32.50 10.26
C ILE A 105 9.84 -33.86 10.10
N ALA A 106 10.84 -34.15 10.95
CA ALA A 106 11.33 -35.50 11.17
C ALA A 106 10.23 -36.34 11.83
N SER A 107 9.37 -36.92 11.00
CA SER A 107 8.50 -38.03 11.40
C SER A 107 8.52 -39.07 10.31
N SER A 108 9.47 -39.99 10.41
CA SER A 108 9.33 -41.33 9.86
C SER A 108 9.95 -42.32 10.84
N ASN A 109 9.06 -42.89 11.64
CA ASN A 109 9.26 -44.14 12.34
C ASN A 109 9.71 -45.22 11.35
N GLN A 110 10.82 -45.88 11.63
CA GLN A 110 11.02 -47.27 11.19
C GLN A 110 11.63 -48.08 12.33
N SER A 111 10.72 -48.91 12.89
CA SER A 111 10.91 -50.27 13.44
C SER A 111 11.80 -50.49 14.65
#